data_AF-A0A117DZF6-F1
#
_entry.id   AF-A0A117DZF6-F1
#
_cell.length_a   1.000
_cell.length_b   1.000
_cell.length_c   1.000
_cell.angle_alpha   90.00
_cell.angle_beta   90.00
_cell.angle_gamma   90.00
#
_symmetry.space_group_name_H-M   'P 1'
#
loop_
_entity.id
_entity.type
_entity.pdbx_description
1 polymer ?
#
loop_
_entity_poly.entity_id
_entity_poly.type
_entity_poly.pdbx_seq_one_letter_code
_entity_poly.pdbx_strand_id
1 'polypeptide(L)'
;MYRQSFAPPPAQSPPLHHPVPQHVSTVPMMRSPPPPASQQPQTSGYGNPYQPAPAQGGSGTYAPGFGGFINDPTAQMGFQVGKTAMAAGQEYMEQNFNRYVSIPALKHYFNVSNSYVLNKLSLVLFPWRHKPWSRQQARLTTASTGPNGQISQQQYSSMFLPPRDDLNSPDMYIPVMALVTYILLSAMLAGFRGNFHPELLGSITTTAIAVILFEIMCLKLAMYILSINNESQLLDLVAYSGYKFVGIIVTLLTSEILTPGRGTGGWVGWVVFIYTFLANAFFLLRSLKYVLLPDSTSDASMRTGSMHTVARSQRNRRTQFLFIYSYVIQFVFMWVLSREGPMAIASRGGATARLLWAKGRSTEIRYPADQSDLCVSDDFDNPTFRQQIINTVLPESVDRELLSALTEAFAMADIDVQVAQWKLVEVGRVVLIRSGPYTGKLAAIVEIVDHKRVLVDGPSTEEQKIVPRHVLPLSHATLTHFVIPRLPRAAGTGPVKKLWQKEEIDGKWAKSNFAQKTERAERRKNLSDFERFKVLRLRKQARYEVQKAHAKLRAAAPKS
;
A
#
# COMPACT_ATOMS: atom_id res chain seq x y z
N MET A 1 14.91 28.24 -105.93
CA MET A 1 14.48 28.88 -104.68
C MET A 1 13.62 27.91 -103.89
N TYR A 2 13.56 28.09 -102.57
CA TYR A 2 12.93 27.27 -101.53
C TYR A 2 13.69 26.02 -101.05
N ARG A 3 14.50 26.25 -100.00
CA ARG A 3 15.02 25.25 -99.05
C ARG A 3 14.06 25.20 -97.86
N GLN A 4 13.67 24.01 -97.42
CA GLN A 4 12.99 23.80 -96.13
C GLN A 4 14.03 23.80 -95.00
N SER A 5 13.69 24.47 -93.90
CA SER A 5 14.52 24.62 -92.71
C SER A 5 14.16 23.55 -91.68
N PHE A 6 15.15 22.73 -91.31
CA PHE A 6 15.09 21.77 -90.20
C PHE A 6 15.34 22.53 -88.88
N ALA A 7 14.41 22.44 -87.92
CA ALA A 7 14.55 23.01 -86.59
C ALA A 7 15.07 21.95 -85.60
N PRO A 8 16.12 22.22 -84.80
CA PRO A 8 16.53 21.35 -83.70
C PRO A 8 15.70 21.61 -82.42
N PRO A 9 15.51 20.61 -81.55
CA PRO A 9 14.74 20.74 -80.29
C PRO A 9 15.52 21.53 -79.22
N PRO A 10 14.82 22.22 -78.28
CA PRO A 10 15.46 23.04 -77.25
C PRO A 10 16.12 22.22 -76.13
N ALA A 11 17.30 22.68 -75.69
CA ALA A 11 18.11 22.08 -74.63
C ALA A 11 17.52 22.30 -73.22
N GLN A 12 17.53 21.25 -72.40
CA GLN A 12 17.15 21.30 -70.98
C GLN A 12 18.30 21.85 -70.12
N SER A 13 18.04 22.88 -69.33
CA SER A 13 18.97 23.41 -68.32
C SER A 13 18.90 22.61 -67.00
N PRO A 14 20.01 22.42 -66.28
CA PRO A 14 20.04 21.68 -65.02
C PRO A 14 19.36 22.45 -63.86
N PRO A 15 18.82 21.75 -62.84
CA PRO A 15 18.05 22.37 -61.76
C PRO A 15 18.93 23.15 -60.77
N LEU A 16 18.50 24.37 -60.41
CA LEU A 16 19.12 25.17 -59.34
C LEU A 16 18.74 24.61 -57.95
N HIS A 17 19.75 24.28 -57.15
CA HIS A 17 19.59 24.00 -55.71
C HIS A 17 19.52 25.31 -54.92
N HIS A 18 18.45 25.53 -54.17
CA HIS A 18 18.40 26.52 -53.09
C HIS A 18 18.60 25.82 -51.73
N PRO A 19 19.37 26.39 -50.79
CA PRO A 19 19.56 25.79 -49.47
C PRO A 19 18.29 25.93 -48.62
N VAL A 20 17.93 24.86 -47.91
CA VAL A 20 16.83 24.82 -46.94
C VAL A 20 17.38 25.13 -45.53
N PRO A 21 16.86 26.14 -44.81
CA PRO A 21 17.26 26.41 -43.43
C PRO A 21 16.78 25.32 -42.45
N GLN A 22 17.65 24.86 -41.54
CA GLN A 22 17.39 23.83 -40.53
C GLN A 22 17.09 24.36 -39.11
N HIS A 23 16.52 25.55 -38.93
CA HIS A 23 16.16 26.03 -37.59
C HIS A 23 14.77 26.66 -37.54
N VAL A 24 13.85 26.04 -36.80
CA VAL A 24 12.54 26.60 -36.46
C VAL A 24 12.64 27.19 -35.06
N SER A 25 12.69 28.52 -34.97
CA SER A 25 12.56 29.26 -33.71
C SER A 25 11.07 29.37 -33.36
N THR A 26 10.61 28.66 -32.34
CA THR A 26 9.22 28.75 -31.85
C THR A 26 9.04 30.03 -31.02
N VAL A 27 8.31 31.01 -31.55
CA VAL A 27 7.84 32.18 -30.80
C VAL A 27 6.55 31.81 -30.05
N PRO A 28 6.41 32.10 -28.74
CA PRO A 28 5.17 31.86 -28.01
C PRO A 28 4.01 32.73 -28.55
N MET A 29 2.93 32.10 -28.99
CA MET A 29 1.66 32.77 -29.30
C MET A 29 0.99 33.27 -28.01
N MET A 30 1.04 34.57 -27.75
CA MET A 30 0.17 35.22 -26.76
C MET A 30 -1.24 35.31 -27.33
N ARG A 31 -2.24 34.78 -26.61
CA ARG A 31 -3.66 34.85 -26.97
C ARG A 31 -4.29 36.08 -26.34
N SER A 32 -4.88 36.96 -27.16
CA SER A 32 -5.62 38.15 -26.76
C SER A 32 -7.01 37.82 -26.16
N PRO A 33 -7.60 38.71 -25.33
CA PRO A 33 -8.93 38.50 -24.75
C PRO A 33 -10.05 38.78 -25.77
N PRO A 34 -11.23 38.13 -25.65
CA PRO A 34 -12.31 38.28 -26.62
C PRO A 34 -13.04 39.65 -26.50
N PRO A 35 -13.56 40.21 -27.60
CA PRO A 35 -14.26 41.50 -27.61
C PRO A 35 -15.70 41.40 -27.07
N PRO A 36 -16.27 42.50 -26.55
CA PRO A 36 -17.65 42.54 -26.04
C PRO A 36 -18.67 42.58 -27.19
N ALA A 37 -19.74 41.78 -27.08
CA ALA A 37 -20.85 41.78 -28.02
C ALA A 37 -21.79 42.97 -27.79
N SER A 38 -22.19 43.63 -28.87
CA SER A 38 -23.19 44.70 -28.91
C SER A 38 -24.62 44.16 -28.82
N GLN A 39 -25.48 44.91 -28.11
CA GLN A 39 -26.92 44.68 -28.00
C GLN A 39 -27.68 45.34 -29.17
N GLN A 40 -28.77 44.70 -29.62
CA GLN A 40 -30.11 45.23 -30.00
C GLN A 40 -30.75 44.46 -31.19
N PRO A 41 -32.10 44.49 -31.39
CA PRO A 41 -33.22 44.37 -30.44
C PRO A 41 -34.28 43.31 -30.87
N GLN A 42 -35.23 43.01 -29.97
CA GLN A 42 -36.33 42.02 -30.11
C GLN A 42 -37.34 42.31 -31.24
N THR A 43 -37.89 41.26 -31.87
CA THR A 43 -39.31 41.19 -32.30
C THR A 43 -39.88 39.76 -32.23
N SER A 44 -41.17 39.68 -31.91
CA SER A 44 -41.96 38.52 -31.49
C SER A 44 -42.43 37.58 -32.61
N GLY A 45 -42.67 36.30 -32.29
CA GLY A 45 -43.39 35.36 -33.17
C GLY A 45 -43.97 34.16 -32.41
N TYR A 46 -45.30 33.99 -32.49
CA TYR A 46 -46.15 33.05 -31.76
C TYR A 46 -46.24 31.67 -32.47
N GLY A 47 -46.18 30.58 -31.69
CA GLY A 47 -46.81 29.24 -31.83
C GLY A 47 -46.84 28.46 -33.16
N ASN A 48 -46.51 27.16 -33.11
CA ASN A 48 -47.49 26.08 -33.38
C ASN A 48 -46.98 24.68 -32.91
N PRO A 49 -47.87 23.79 -32.42
CA PRO A 49 -47.52 22.48 -31.87
C PRO A 49 -47.91 21.35 -32.84
N TYR A 50 -46.96 20.57 -33.36
CA TYR A 50 -47.19 19.19 -33.86
C TYR A 50 -45.87 18.63 -34.41
N GLN A 51 -45.24 17.68 -33.72
CA GLN A 51 -44.40 16.66 -34.39
C GLN A 51 -44.23 15.44 -33.47
N PRO A 52 -44.41 14.19 -33.95
CA PRO A 52 -44.56 13.00 -33.11
C PRO A 52 -43.21 12.36 -32.75
N ALA A 53 -43.21 11.63 -31.63
CA ALA A 53 -42.09 10.90 -31.07
C ALA A 53 -41.66 9.69 -31.92
N PRO A 54 -40.36 9.31 -31.92
CA PRO A 54 -39.95 7.95 -32.23
C PRO A 54 -39.70 7.14 -30.95
N ALA A 55 -40.27 5.94 -30.95
CA ALA A 55 -40.24 4.96 -29.88
C ALA A 55 -38.82 4.45 -29.56
N GLN A 56 -38.49 4.38 -28.27
CA GLN A 56 -37.29 3.72 -27.76
C GLN A 56 -37.61 2.25 -27.44
N GLY A 57 -37.05 1.35 -28.25
CA GLY A 57 -37.07 -0.09 -28.02
C GLY A 57 -36.26 -0.46 -26.78
N GLY A 58 -36.85 -1.28 -25.92
CA GLY A 58 -36.26 -1.75 -24.67
C GLY A 58 -35.21 -2.85 -24.86
N SER A 59 -34.26 -2.88 -23.94
CA SER A 59 -33.61 -4.12 -23.49
C SER A 59 -33.45 -4.04 -21.98
N GLY A 60 -33.98 -5.04 -21.29
CA GLY A 60 -34.14 -5.07 -19.85
C GLY A 60 -32.92 -5.60 -19.11
N THR A 61 -32.61 -4.97 -17.98
CA THR A 61 -31.84 -5.58 -16.89
C THR A 61 -32.44 -5.11 -15.56
N TYR A 62 -32.84 -6.06 -14.73
CA TYR A 62 -33.49 -5.90 -13.43
C TYR A 62 -32.64 -5.10 -12.43
N ALA A 63 -33.22 -4.06 -11.82
CA ALA A 63 -32.72 -3.40 -10.61
C ALA A 63 -33.89 -3.17 -9.63
N PRO A 64 -33.74 -3.41 -8.32
CA PRO A 64 -34.84 -3.34 -7.36
C PRO A 64 -35.26 -1.89 -7.09
N GLY A 65 -36.58 -1.71 -6.92
CA GLY A 65 -37.26 -0.42 -6.94
C GLY A 65 -36.83 0.59 -5.88
N PHE A 66 -36.32 1.73 -6.35
CA PHE A 66 -36.26 3.00 -5.62
C PHE A 66 -36.87 4.10 -6.51
N GLY A 67 -38.15 3.94 -6.86
CA GLY A 67 -38.91 4.87 -7.70
C GLY A 67 -39.58 5.94 -6.85
N GLY A 68 -39.00 7.14 -6.80
CA GLY A 68 -39.64 8.30 -6.14
C GLY A 68 -38.72 9.50 -5.90
N PHE A 69 -37.41 9.31 -5.84
CA PHE A 69 -36.43 10.39 -5.57
C PHE A 69 -35.83 11.04 -6.83
N ILE A 70 -35.99 10.43 -8.02
CA ILE A 70 -35.30 10.84 -9.26
C ILE A 70 -36.03 11.94 -10.05
N ASN A 71 -37.30 12.20 -9.74
CA ASN A 71 -38.12 13.17 -10.48
C ASN A 71 -38.13 14.59 -9.88
N ASP A 72 -37.45 14.83 -8.76
CA ASP A 72 -37.32 16.19 -8.24
C ASP A 72 -36.22 16.93 -9.04
N PRO A 73 -36.51 18.08 -9.70
CA PRO A 73 -35.51 18.86 -10.43
C PRO A 73 -34.30 19.24 -9.56
N THR A 74 -34.49 19.34 -8.24
CA THR A 74 -33.40 19.55 -7.27
C THR A 74 -32.50 18.31 -7.13
N ALA A 75 -33.07 17.10 -7.20
CA ALA A 75 -32.33 15.85 -7.15
C ALA A 75 -31.58 15.58 -8.46
N GLN A 76 -32.14 15.97 -9.61
CA GLN A 76 -31.44 15.94 -10.90
C GLN A 76 -30.28 16.93 -10.94
N MET A 77 -30.47 18.17 -10.47
CA MET A 77 -29.39 19.14 -10.35
C MET A 77 -28.33 18.67 -9.35
N GLY A 78 -28.75 18.10 -8.21
CA GLY A 78 -27.84 17.53 -7.20
C GLY A 78 -27.02 16.35 -7.73
N PHE A 79 -27.61 15.50 -8.58
CA PHE A 79 -26.91 14.40 -9.23
C PHE A 79 -25.96 14.89 -10.33
N GLN A 80 -26.34 15.92 -11.08
CA GLN A 80 -25.49 16.51 -12.10
C GLN A 80 -24.30 17.26 -11.48
N VAL A 81 -24.53 18.06 -10.43
CA VAL A 81 -23.47 18.69 -9.63
C VAL A 81 -22.62 17.62 -8.93
N GLY A 82 -23.23 16.54 -8.43
CA GLY A 82 -22.51 15.40 -7.86
C GLY A 82 -21.59 14.72 -8.87
N LYS A 83 -22.07 14.49 -10.10
CA LYS A 83 -21.26 13.98 -11.21
C LYS A 83 -20.14 14.93 -11.60
N THR A 84 -20.41 16.23 -11.74
CA THR A 84 -19.39 17.23 -12.12
C THR A 84 -18.36 17.44 -11.01
N ALA A 85 -18.77 17.43 -9.74
CA ALA A 85 -17.86 17.53 -8.61
C ALA A 85 -17.00 16.27 -8.44
N MET A 86 -17.57 15.09 -8.70
CA MET A 86 -16.81 13.83 -8.70
C MET A 86 -15.84 13.76 -9.88
N ALA A 87 -16.27 14.20 -11.08
CA ALA A 87 -15.41 14.28 -12.27
C ALA A 87 -14.28 15.30 -12.09
N ALA A 88 -14.58 16.50 -11.57
CA ALA A 88 -13.55 17.49 -11.24
C ALA A 88 -12.60 16.99 -10.14
N GLY A 89 -13.10 16.19 -9.18
CA GLY A 89 -12.27 15.54 -8.18
C GLY A 89 -11.37 14.45 -8.76
N GLN A 90 -11.89 13.63 -9.68
CA GLN A 90 -11.10 12.65 -10.42
C GLN A 90 -10.04 13.33 -11.29
N GLU A 91 -10.40 14.38 -12.02
CA GLU A 91 -9.49 15.12 -12.89
C GLU A 91 -8.41 15.86 -12.10
N TYR A 92 -8.75 16.45 -10.94
CA TYR A 92 -7.76 17.06 -10.04
C TYR A 92 -6.79 16.02 -9.44
N MET A 93 -7.31 14.85 -9.05
CA MET A 93 -6.47 13.76 -8.54
C MET A 93 -5.60 13.20 -9.67
N GLU A 94 -6.14 13.01 -10.86
CA GLU A 94 -5.40 12.57 -12.04
C GLU A 94 -4.31 13.56 -12.39
N GLN A 95 -4.55 14.86 -12.47
CA GLN A 95 -3.51 15.83 -12.86
C GLN A 95 -2.32 15.88 -11.87
N ASN A 96 -2.56 15.79 -10.57
CA ASN A 96 -1.49 15.84 -9.56
C ASN A 96 -0.78 14.51 -9.35
N PHE A 97 -1.53 13.39 -9.41
CA PHE A 97 -0.98 12.05 -9.15
C PHE A 97 -0.39 11.43 -10.41
N ASN A 98 -0.98 11.66 -11.60
CA ASN A 98 -0.46 11.19 -12.91
C ASN A 98 0.88 11.83 -13.27
N ARG A 99 1.24 12.98 -12.66
CA ARG A 99 2.59 13.57 -12.79
C ARG A 99 3.69 12.71 -12.16
N TYR A 100 3.34 11.87 -11.19
CA TYR A 100 4.29 10.99 -10.50
C TYR A 100 4.06 9.52 -10.82
N VAL A 101 2.81 9.11 -11.00
CA VAL A 101 2.40 7.72 -11.22
C VAL A 101 1.14 7.66 -12.08
N SER A 102 1.21 7.07 -13.27
CA SER A 102 0.05 6.91 -14.13
C SER A 102 -0.88 5.80 -13.65
N ILE A 103 -2.06 6.18 -13.16
CA ILE A 103 -3.11 5.27 -12.66
C ILE A 103 -3.53 4.22 -13.73
N PRO A 104 -3.68 4.56 -15.03
CA PRO A 104 -3.97 3.56 -16.06
C PRO A 104 -2.87 2.51 -16.24
N ALA A 105 -1.60 2.90 -16.08
CA ALA A 105 -0.49 1.95 -16.14
C ALA A 105 -0.50 1.03 -14.93
N LEU A 106 -0.75 1.54 -13.71
CA LEU A 106 -0.86 0.69 -12.52
C LEU A 106 -1.97 -0.36 -12.67
N LYS A 107 -3.13 0.03 -13.21
CA LYS A 107 -4.24 -0.90 -13.46
C LYS A 107 -3.82 -2.07 -14.37
N HIS A 108 -2.90 -1.83 -15.30
CA HIS A 108 -2.33 -2.88 -16.15
C HIS A 108 -1.56 -3.94 -15.33
N TYR A 109 -0.67 -3.53 -14.42
CA TYR A 109 0.14 -4.44 -13.59
C TYR A 109 -0.66 -5.24 -12.53
N PHE A 110 -1.86 -4.78 -12.18
CA PHE A 110 -2.76 -5.46 -11.23
C PHE A 110 -3.84 -6.32 -11.91
N ASN A 111 -3.89 -6.36 -13.24
CA ASN A 111 -4.84 -7.21 -13.96
C ASN A 111 -4.38 -8.67 -14.01
N VAL A 112 -4.65 -9.40 -12.93
CA VAL A 112 -4.13 -10.74 -12.66
C VAL A 112 -5.26 -11.75 -12.46
N SER A 113 -5.05 -13.02 -12.87
CA SER A 113 -5.97 -14.14 -12.65
C SER A 113 -5.37 -15.21 -11.72
N ASN A 114 -6.20 -16.04 -11.10
CA ASN A 114 -5.73 -17.11 -10.19
C ASN A 114 -4.85 -18.14 -10.92
N SER A 115 -5.21 -18.51 -12.15
CA SER A 115 -4.40 -19.43 -12.97
C SER A 115 -3.05 -18.82 -13.35
N TYR A 116 -3.02 -17.53 -13.66
CA TYR A 116 -1.77 -16.81 -13.89
C TYR A 116 -0.86 -16.89 -12.66
N VAL A 117 -1.39 -16.61 -11.46
CA VAL A 117 -0.58 -16.60 -10.22
C VAL A 117 0.12 -17.94 -10.01
N LEU A 118 -0.61 -19.05 -10.15
CA LEU A 118 -0.03 -20.38 -9.98
C LEU A 118 1.08 -20.67 -11.00
N ASN A 119 0.82 -20.37 -12.28
CA ASN A 119 1.81 -20.56 -13.34
C ASN A 119 3.03 -19.65 -13.15
N LYS A 120 2.82 -18.42 -12.69
CA LYS A 120 3.88 -17.43 -12.44
C LYS A 120 4.73 -17.83 -11.23
N LEU A 121 4.12 -18.31 -10.16
CA LEU A 121 4.85 -18.86 -9.00
C LEU A 121 5.71 -20.07 -9.41
N SER A 122 5.17 -20.98 -10.24
CA SER A 122 5.95 -22.08 -10.79
C SER A 122 7.12 -21.59 -11.65
N LEU A 123 6.93 -20.51 -12.41
CA LEU A 123 7.98 -19.92 -13.23
C LEU A 123 9.07 -19.27 -12.37
N VAL A 124 8.72 -18.53 -11.32
CA VAL A 124 9.68 -17.87 -10.41
C VAL A 124 10.50 -18.92 -9.64
N LEU A 125 9.89 -20.04 -9.23
CA LEU A 125 10.58 -21.11 -8.49
C LEU A 125 11.37 -22.06 -9.39
N PHE A 126 10.92 -22.28 -10.63
CA PHE A 126 11.54 -23.19 -11.60
C PHE A 126 11.76 -22.51 -12.97
N PRO A 127 12.54 -21.43 -13.05
CA PRO A 127 12.65 -20.64 -14.27
C PRO A 127 13.29 -21.39 -15.43
N TRP A 128 14.12 -22.41 -15.18
CA TRP A 128 14.73 -23.25 -16.23
C TRP A 128 13.71 -24.06 -17.04
N ARG A 129 12.49 -24.28 -16.55
CA ARG A 129 11.44 -24.99 -17.30
C ARG A 129 10.74 -24.12 -18.35
N HIS A 130 10.95 -22.80 -18.35
CA HIS A 130 10.21 -21.87 -19.20
C HIS A 130 10.88 -21.57 -20.55
N LYS A 131 10.11 -21.73 -21.63
CA LYS A 131 10.45 -21.37 -23.02
C LYS A 131 9.11 -20.92 -23.65
N PRO A 132 8.86 -19.67 -24.09
CA PRO A 132 9.70 -18.52 -24.45
C PRO A 132 9.74 -17.36 -23.42
N TRP A 133 10.76 -16.49 -23.49
CA TRP A 133 10.94 -15.34 -22.58
C TRP A 133 10.55 -13.98 -23.16
N SER A 134 10.13 -13.97 -24.42
CA SER A 134 9.69 -12.74 -25.10
C SER A 134 8.30 -12.34 -24.65
N ARG A 135 8.07 -11.03 -24.48
CA ARG A 135 6.78 -10.48 -24.11
C ARG A 135 5.87 -10.36 -25.32
N GLN A 136 4.61 -10.71 -25.15
CA GLN A 136 3.60 -10.57 -26.18
C GLN A 136 3.07 -9.13 -26.19
N GLN A 137 2.91 -8.56 -27.38
CA GLN A 137 2.37 -7.21 -27.58
C GLN A 137 1.01 -7.30 -28.24
N ALA A 138 0.02 -6.62 -27.67
CA ALA A 138 -1.27 -6.42 -28.33
C ALA A 138 -1.17 -5.21 -29.26
N ARG A 139 -1.58 -5.37 -30.51
CA ARG A 139 -1.87 -4.23 -31.38
C ARG A 139 -3.30 -3.79 -31.11
N LEU A 140 -3.47 -2.83 -30.22
CA LEU A 140 -4.78 -2.24 -29.99
C LEU A 140 -5.04 -1.16 -31.05
N THR A 141 -6.05 -1.39 -31.89
CA THR A 141 -6.58 -0.37 -32.80
C THR A 141 -7.69 0.39 -32.07
N THR A 142 -7.39 1.54 -31.50
CA THR A 142 -8.41 2.44 -30.95
C THR A 142 -9.04 3.24 -32.09
N ALA A 143 -10.27 2.89 -32.47
CA ALA A 143 -11.11 3.74 -33.30
C ALA A 143 -11.92 4.66 -32.38
N SER A 144 -11.56 5.94 -32.31
CA SER A 144 -12.41 6.97 -31.72
C SER A 144 -13.30 7.56 -32.81
N THR A 145 -14.61 7.43 -32.65
CA THR A 145 -15.59 8.09 -33.53
C THR A 145 -15.74 9.53 -33.06
N GLY A 146 -15.37 10.49 -33.90
CA GLY A 146 -15.62 11.90 -33.62
C GLY A 146 -17.12 12.22 -33.63
N PRO A 147 -17.54 13.38 -33.11
CA PRO A 147 -18.95 13.82 -33.07
C PRO A 147 -19.68 13.83 -34.43
N ASN A 148 -18.94 13.77 -35.55
CA ASN A 148 -19.47 13.79 -36.92
C ASN A 148 -19.38 12.43 -37.66
N GLY A 149 -19.23 11.31 -36.94
CA GLY A 149 -19.21 9.97 -37.58
C GLY A 149 -17.97 9.66 -38.43
N GLN A 150 -16.97 10.55 -38.48
CA GLN A 150 -15.68 10.26 -39.10
C GLN A 150 -14.78 9.48 -38.13
N ILE A 151 -14.30 8.34 -38.61
CA ILE A 151 -13.37 7.44 -37.90
C ILE A 151 -11.96 8.06 -38.02
N SER A 152 -11.53 8.81 -37.01
CA SER A 152 -10.15 9.27 -36.92
C SER A 152 -9.28 8.11 -36.44
N GLN A 153 -8.56 7.48 -37.36
CA GLN A 153 -7.58 6.44 -37.07
C GLN A 153 -6.35 7.10 -36.42
N GLN A 154 -6.22 7.02 -35.08
CA GLN A 154 -5.10 7.62 -34.36
C GLN A 154 -4.37 6.63 -33.44
N GLN A 155 -3.05 6.61 -33.65
CA GLN A 155 -1.94 6.12 -32.83
C GLN A 155 -1.93 4.63 -32.43
N TYR A 156 -1.15 3.85 -33.16
CA TYR A 156 -0.65 2.55 -32.74
C TYR A 156 0.14 2.70 -31.44
N SER A 157 -0.44 2.30 -30.30
CA SER A 157 0.35 1.98 -29.10
C SER A 157 0.54 0.47 -29.05
N SER A 158 1.77 0.01 -29.28
CA SER A 158 2.16 -1.36 -29.01
C SER A 158 2.20 -1.55 -27.48
N MET A 159 1.04 -1.77 -26.88
CA MET A 159 0.91 -2.04 -25.45
C MET A 159 1.21 -3.53 -25.22
N PHE A 160 2.09 -3.84 -24.28
CA PHE A 160 2.29 -5.23 -23.84
C PHE A 160 0.96 -5.82 -23.36
N LEU A 161 0.79 -7.15 -23.49
CA LEU A 161 -0.37 -7.85 -22.93
C LEU A 161 -0.36 -7.73 -21.39
N PRO A 162 -1.53 -7.58 -20.75
CA PRO A 162 -1.61 -7.58 -19.29
C PRO A 162 -1.19 -8.94 -18.70
N PRO A 163 -0.80 -8.99 -17.41
CA PRO A 163 -0.47 -10.21 -16.68
C PRO A 163 -1.42 -11.36 -16.89
N ARG A 164 -2.72 -11.09 -16.91
CA ARG A 164 -3.74 -12.10 -17.19
C ARG A 164 -3.47 -12.93 -18.47
N ASP A 165 -2.98 -12.29 -19.52
CA ASP A 165 -2.93 -12.85 -20.87
C ASP A 165 -1.51 -13.24 -21.31
N ASP A 166 -0.46 -12.68 -20.70
CA ASP A 166 0.95 -13.05 -20.95
C ASP A 166 1.71 -13.39 -19.66
N LEU A 167 2.19 -14.63 -19.55
CA LEU A 167 2.97 -15.12 -18.42
C LEU A 167 4.31 -14.38 -18.23
N ASN A 168 4.90 -13.82 -19.29
CA ASN A 168 6.18 -13.09 -19.22
C ASN A 168 6.01 -11.64 -18.76
N SER A 169 4.79 -11.11 -18.82
CA SER A 169 4.53 -9.73 -18.44
C SER A 169 4.71 -9.53 -16.92
N PRO A 170 5.24 -8.38 -16.48
CA PRO A 170 5.49 -8.08 -15.07
C PRO A 170 4.17 -7.77 -14.34
N ASP A 171 4.06 -8.23 -13.09
CA ASP A 171 2.92 -7.94 -12.23
C ASP A 171 3.36 -7.36 -10.88
N MET A 172 2.53 -6.47 -10.31
CA MET A 172 2.74 -5.90 -8.97
C MET A 172 1.95 -6.64 -7.90
N TYR A 173 1.04 -7.53 -8.29
CA TYR A 173 0.20 -8.29 -7.36
C TYR A 173 1.02 -9.30 -6.56
N ILE A 174 1.82 -10.16 -7.21
CA ILE A 174 2.62 -11.19 -6.54
C ILE A 174 3.65 -10.54 -5.60
N PRO A 175 4.43 -9.53 -6.01
CA PRO A 175 5.29 -8.76 -5.09
C PRO A 175 4.60 -8.28 -3.82
N VAL A 176 3.44 -7.62 -3.95
CA VAL A 176 2.72 -7.04 -2.81
C VAL A 176 2.17 -8.15 -1.91
N MET A 177 1.56 -9.18 -2.48
CA MET A 177 1.03 -10.31 -1.71
C MET A 177 2.14 -11.13 -1.05
N ALA A 178 3.27 -11.33 -1.72
CA ALA A 178 4.43 -12.01 -1.17
C ALA A 178 5.09 -11.20 -0.04
N LEU A 179 5.15 -9.87 -0.14
CA LEU A 179 5.62 -9.01 0.96
C LEU A 179 4.77 -9.20 2.23
N VAL A 180 3.44 -9.11 2.10
CA VAL A 180 2.51 -9.31 3.23
C VAL A 180 2.66 -10.72 3.79
N THR A 181 2.74 -11.73 2.91
CA THR A 181 2.91 -13.12 3.30
C THR A 181 4.22 -13.35 4.04
N TYR A 182 5.33 -12.75 3.58
CA TYR A 182 6.62 -12.82 4.25
C TYR A 182 6.56 -12.24 5.66
N ILE A 183 5.97 -11.06 5.84
CA ILE A 183 5.83 -10.42 7.16
C ILE A 183 5.04 -11.31 8.12
N LEU A 184 3.89 -11.82 7.67
CA LEU A 184 3.02 -12.68 8.48
C LEU A 184 3.66 -14.03 8.78
N LEU A 185 4.33 -14.64 7.79
CA LEU A 185 5.02 -15.91 7.95
C LEU A 185 6.17 -15.79 8.95
N SER A 186 7.02 -14.78 8.82
CA SER A 186 8.14 -14.57 9.74
C SER A 186 7.67 -14.34 11.18
N ALA A 187 6.58 -13.59 11.37
CA ALA A 187 5.96 -13.42 12.68
C ALA A 187 5.34 -14.71 13.23
N MET A 188 4.69 -15.51 12.37
CA MET A 188 4.12 -16.81 12.74
C MET A 188 5.22 -17.80 13.15
N LEU A 189 6.33 -17.87 12.41
CA LEU A 189 7.47 -18.71 12.74
C LEU A 189 8.13 -18.29 14.06
N ALA A 190 8.26 -16.98 14.34
CA ALA A 190 8.69 -16.49 15.64
C ALA A 190 7.73 -16.89 16.77
N GLY A 191 6.42 -16.91 16.50
CA GLY A 191 5.40 -17.41 17.41
C GLY A 191 5.52 -18.91 17.72
N PHE A 192 5.78 -19.74 16.72
CA PHE A 192 5.99 -21.18 16.92
C PHE A 192 7.23 -21.51 17.76
N ARG A 193 8.23 -20.62 17.77
CA ARG A 193 9.44 -20.75 18.61
C ARG A 193 9.25 -20.24 20.04
N GLY A 194 8.08 -19.69 20.38
CA GLY A 194 7.79 -19.14 21.71
C GLY A 194 8.39 -17.75 21.98
N ASN A 195 9.00 -17.11 20.98
CA ASN A 195 9.70 -15.82 21.11
C ASN A 195 8.92 -14.67 20.45
N PHE A 196 7.58 -14.71 20.50
CA PHE A 196 6.78 -13.66 19.88
C PHE A 196 6.78 -12.38 20.72
N HIS A 197 7.41 -11.33 20.19
CA HIS A 197 7.23 -9.97 20.65
C HIS A 197 6.55 -9.15 19.55
N PRO A 198 5.55 -8.30 19.87
CA PRO A 198 4.86 -7.47 18.88
C PRO A 198 5.82 -6.52 18.13
N GLU A 199 6.96 -6.17 18.74
CA GLU A 199 8.03 -5.39 18.13
C GLU A 199 8.74 -6.12 16.98
N LEU A 200 8.78 -7.45 16.98
CA LEU A 200 9.39 -8.23 15.88
C LEU A 200 8.60 -8.06 14.58
N LEU A 201 7.27 -7.99 14.66
CA LEU A 201 6.44 -7.73 13.49
C LEU A 201 6.74 -6.32 12.91
N GLY A 202 6.85 -5.32 13.80
CA GLY A 202 7.17 -3.95 13.43
C GLY A 202 8.57 -3.80 12.84
N SER A 203 9.59 -4.43 13.45
CA SER A 203 10.97 -4.38 12.97
C SER A 203 11.14 -5.10 11.64
N ILE A 204 10.59 -6.31 11.47
CA ILE A 204 10.61 -7.04 10.19
C ILE A 204 9.93 -6.24 9.08
N THR A 205 8.77 -5.64 9.38
CA THR A 205 8.04 -4.79 8.42
C THR A 205 8.86 -3.57 8.03
N THR A 206 9.45 -2.88 9.01
CA THR A 206 10.26 -1.68 8.77
C THR A 206 11.52 -1.99 7.98
N THR A 207 12.22 -3.09 8.31
CA THR A 207 13.38 -3.55 7.54
C THR A 207 13.00 -3.94 6.12
N ALA A 208 11.88 -4.65 5.91
CA ALA A 208 11.42 -5.03 4.58
C ALA A 208 11.08 -3.81 3.71
N ILE A 209 10.35 -2.84 4.28
CA ILE A 209 10.03 -1.58 3.59
C ILE A 209 11.30 -0.79 3.31
N ALA A 210 12.22 -0.68 4.26
CA ALA A 210 13.49 0.02 4.07
C ALA A 210 14.33 -0.60 2.94
N VAL A 211 14.40 -1.94 2.86
CA VAL A 211 15.07 -2.65 1.76
C VAL A 211 14.40 -2.36 0.41
N ILE A 212 13.06 -2.32 0.34
CA ILE A 212 12.33 -1.98 -0.90
C ILE A 212 12.60 -0.53 -1.31
N LEU A 213 12.52 0.42 -0.37
CA LEU A 213 12.78 1.84 -0.65
C LEU A 213 14.21 2.06 -1.12
N PHE A 214 15.17 1.45 -0.43
CA PHE A 214 16.58 1.51 -0.82
C PHE A 214 16.81 0.88 -2.19
N GLU A 215 16.14 -0.24 -2.50
CA GLU A 215 16.20 -0.86 -3.82
C GLU A 215 15.64 0.05 -4.92
N ILE A 216 14.49 0.71 -4.70
CA ILE A 216 13.91 1.68 -5.64
C ILE A 216 14.89 2.84 -5.87
N MET A 217 15.55 3.34 -4.82
CA MET A 217 16.58 4.37 -4.95
C MET A 217 17.78 3.89 -5.76
N CYS A 218 18.29 2.69 -5.51
CA CYS A 218 19.39 2.09 -6.28
C CYS A 218 19.00 1.89 -7.76
N LEU A 219 17.78 1.43 -8.04
CA LEU A 219 17.27 1.24 -9.40
C LEU A 219 17.11 2.57 -10.14
N LYS A 220 16.60 3.60 -9.45
CA LYS A 220 16.47 4.96 -10.00
C LYS A 220 17.82 5.59 -10.29
N LEU A 221 18.79 5.44 -9.39
CA LEU A 221 20.17 5.86 -9.60
C LEU A 221 20.81 5.12 -10.78
N ALA A 222 20.58 3.82 -10.91
CA ALA A 222 21.10 3.03 -12.01
C ALA A 222 20.51 3.43 -13.37
N MET A 223 19.20 3.67 -13.43
CA MET A 223 18.54 4.17 -14.64
C MET A 223 19.03 5.57 -15.03
N TYR A 224 19.30 6.42 -14.04
CA TYR A 224 19.91 7.72 -14.25
C TYR A 224 21.32 7.61 -14.87
N ILE A 225 22.18 6.74 -14.32
CA ILE A 225 23.54 6.49 -14.84
C ILE A 225 23.50 5.90 -16.26
N LEU A 226 22.51 5.06 -16.57
CA LEU A 226 22.34 4.42 -17.87
C LEU A 226 21.60 5.31 -18.90
N SER A 227 21.15 6.50 -18.49
CA SER A 227 20.36 7.47 -19.27
C SER A 227 19.14 6.81 -19.96
N ILE A 228 18.35 6.06 -19.16
CA ILE A 228 17.13 5.40 -19.62
C ILE A 228 15.94 6.18 -19.03
N ASN A 229 15.20 6.93 -19.85
CA ASN A 229 14.15 7.85 -19.41
C ASN A 229 12.72 7.35 -19.74
N ASN A 230 12.43 6.07 -19.52
CA ASN A 230 11.08 5.52 -19.71
C ASN A 230 10.42 5.19 -18.37
N GLU A 231 9.29 5.80 -18.05
CA GLU A 231 8.55 5.57 -16.80
C GLU A 231 8.01 4.14 -16.68
N SER A 232 7.55 3.56 -17.79
CA SER A 232 7.08 2.16 -17.86
C SER A 232 8.16 1.15 -17.52
N GLN A 233 9.42 1.47 -17.84
CA GLN A 233 10.56 0.61 -17.57
C GLN A 233 10.95 0.59 -16.09
N LEU A 234 10.72 1.70 -15.37
CA LEU A 234 10.91 1.74 -13.92
C LEU A 234 9.90 0.84 -13.22
N LEU A 235 8.62 0.93 -13.61
CA LEU A 235 7.55 0.11 -13.03
C LEU A 235 7.79 -1.39 -13.27
N ASP A 236 8.26 -1.77 -14.45
CA ASP A 236 8.67 -3.14 -14.75
C ASP A 236 9.80 -3.62 -13.83
N LEU A 237 10.80 -2.78 -13.60
CA LEU A 237 11.98 -3.12 -12.80
C LEU A 237 11.61 -3.31 -11.33
N VAL A 238 10.73 -2.45 -10.80
CA VAL A 238 10.18 -2.54 -9.45
C VAL A 238 9.30 -3.79 -9.30
N ALA A 239 8.47 -4.10 -10.31
CA ALA A 239 7.66 -5.31 -10.30
C ALA A 239 8.55 -6.56 -10.24
N TYR A 240 9.59 -6.61 -11.07
CA TYR A 240 10.50 -7.75 -11.07
C TYR A 240 11.31 -7.89 -9.77
N SER A 241 11.74 -6.78 -9.16
CA SER A 241 12.52 -6.84 -7.93
C SER A 241 11.76 -7.45 -6.76
N GLY A 242 10.43 -7.31 -6.76
CA GLY A 242 9.56 -7.84 -5.73
C GLY A 242 9.37 -9.37 -5.73
N TYR A 243 9.72 -10.09 -6.81
CA TYR A 243 9.57 -11.56 -6.83
C TYR A 243 10.52 -12.28 -5.86
N LYS A 244 11.56 -11.60 -5.35
CA LYS A 244 12.49 -12.16 -4.36
C LYS A 244 11.80 -12.67 -3.09
N PHE A 245 10.68 -12.06 -2.69
CA PHE A 245 9.91 -12.48 -1.52
C PHE A 245 9.37 -13.91 -1.66
N VAL A 246 9.04 -14.36 -2.88
CA VAL A 246 8.59 -15.73 -3.15
C VAL A 246 9.69 -16.73 -2.81
N GLY A 247 10.93 -16.47 -3.24
CA GLY A 247 12.08 -17.33 -2.93
C GLY A 247 12.42 -17.33 -1.43
N ILE A 248 12.30 -16.17 -0.77
CA ILE A 248 12.52 -16.05 0.68
C ILE A 248 11.47 -16.87 1.44
N ILE A 249 10.18 -16.73 1.13
CA ILE A 249 9.09 -17.48 1.75
C ILE A 249 9.32 -19.00 1.66
N VAL A 250 9.68 -19.50 0.48
CA VAL A 250 9.97 -20.93 0.27
C VAL A 250 11.16 -21.37 1.11
N THR A 251 12.19 -20.53 1.21
CA THR A 251 13.37 -20.82 2.04
C THR A 251 12.98 -20.93 3.52
N LEU A 252 12.24 -19.96 4.06
CA LEU A 252 11.81 -19.94 5.47
C LEU A 252 10.93 -21.15 5.81
N LEU A 253 9.93 -21.44 4.96
CA LEU A 253 9.04 -22.60 5.16
C LEU A 253 9.81 -23.91 5.12
N THR A 254 10.66 -24.10 4.11
CA THR A 254 11.37 -25.37 3.92
C THR A 254 12.42 -25.58 5.02
N SER A 255 13.12 -24.51 5.45
CA SER A 255 14.08 -24.61 6.54
C SER A 255 13.41 -24.97 7.87
N GLU A 256 12.21 -24.46 8.15
CA GLU A 256 11.51 -24.79 9.38
C GLU A 256 10.93 -26.21 9.36
N ILE A 257 10.35 -26.64 8.23
CA ILE A 257 9.74 -27.97 8.09
C ILE A 257 10.81 -29.07 8.18
N LEU A 258 11.96 -28.88 7.52
CA LEU A 258 13.00 -29.91 7.43
C LEU A 258 14.00 -29.85 8.59
N THR A 259 14.19 -28.70 9.24
CA THR A 259 15.11 -28.58 10.37
C THR A 259 14.55 -27.66 11.47
N PRO A 260 13.55 -28.15 12.23
CA PRO A 260 12.98 -27.40 13.34
C PRO A 260 14.07 -26.93 14.33
N GLY A 261 14.09 -25.64 14.65
CA GLY A 261 14.99 -25.07 15.67
C GLY A 261 16.36 -24.58 15.20
N ARG A 262 16.80 -24.87 13.96
CA ARG A 262 18.03 -24.27 13.38
C ARG A 262 17.77 -23.11 12.41
N GLY A 263 16.50 -22.90 12.02
CA GLY A 263 16.08 -21.85 11.10
C GLY A 263 16.87 -21.86 9.78
N THR A 264 17.10 -20.67 9.22
CA THR A 264 17.86 -20.51 7.95
C THR A 264 19.36 -20.80 8.07
N GLY A 265 19.90 -20.96 9.29
CA GLY A 265 21.32 -21.22 9.53
C GLY A 265 21.76 -22.67 9.32
N GLY A 266 20.82 -23.62 9.16
CA GLY A 266 21.13 -25.02 8.87
C GLY A 266 21.66 -25.24 7.45
N TRP A 267 22.35 -26.37 7.21
CA TRP A 267 22.82 -26.73 5.87
C TRP A 267 21.68 -26.83 4.86
N VAL A 268 20.53 -27.35 5.29
CA VAL A 268 19.29 -27.41 4.48
C VAL A 268 18.79 -25.99 4.13
N GLY A 269 18.75 -25.09 5.11
CA GLY A 269 18.36 -23.69 4.89
C GLY A 269 19.27 -23.00 3.86
N TRP A 270 20.58 -23.19 3.97
CA TRP A 270 21.55 -22.67 3.00
C TRP A 270 21.41 -23.27 1.60
N VAL A 271 21.20 -24.59 1.48
CA VAL A 271 21.00 -25.24 0.17
C VAL A 271 19.75 -24.71 -0.51
N VAL A 272 18.63 -24.61 0.22
CA VAL A 272 17.38 -24.07 -0.30
C VAL A 272 17.50 -22.58 -0.62
N PHE A 273 18.19 -21.81 0.23
CA PHE A 273 18.45 -20.39 0.00
C PHE A 273 19.26 -20.17 -1.27
N ILE A 274 20.37 -20.89 -1.45
CA ILE A 274 21.22 -20.77 -2.65
C ILE A 274 20.40 -21.16 -3.90
N TYR A 275 19.60 -22.21 -3.82
CA TYR A 275 18.74 -22.62 -4.92
C TYR A 275 17.69 -21.54 -5.29
N THR A 276 16.94 -21.02 -4.31
CA THR A 276 15.91 -20.01 -4.57
C THR A 276 16.51 -18.67 -5.01
N PHE A 277 17.69 -18.32 -4.49
CA PHE A 277 18.48 -17.17 -4.94
C PHE A 277 18.89 -17.34 -6.41
N LEU A 278 19.50 -18.47 -6.78
CA LEU A 278 19.93 -18.73 -8.15
C LEU A 278 18.75 -18.76 -9.13
N ALA A 279 17.61 -19.33 -8.70
CA ALA A 279 16.37 -19.28 -9.46
C ALA A 279 15.92 -17.83 -9.69
N ASN A 280 15.82 -17.02 -8.63
CA ASN A 280 15.41 -15.61 -8.74
C ASN A 280 16.39 -14.79 -9.60
N ALA A 281 17.70 -14.96 -9.41
CA ALA A 281 18.74 -14.28 -10.20
C ALA A 281 18.65 -14.65 -11.69
N PHE A 282 18.49 -15.94 -12.02
CA PHE A 282 18.33 -16.38 -13.39
C PHE A 282 17.02 -15.89 -14.02
N PHE A 283 15.92 -15.93 -13.27
CA PHE A 283 14.63 -15.38 -13.69
C PHE A 283 14.74 -13.89 -14.02
N LEU A 284 15.36 -13.10 -13.14
CA LEU A 284 15.59 -11.67 -13.37
C LEU A 284 16.49 -11.43 -14.58
N LEU A 285 17.58 -12.18 -14.72
CA LEU A 285 18.48 -12.02 -15.86
C LEU A 285 17.75 -12.26 -17.19
N ARG A 286 16.93 -13.31 -17.27
CA ARG A 286 16.22 -13.69 -18.48
C ARG A 286 15.03 -12.78 -18.79
N SER A 287 14.28 -12.35 -17.77
CA SER A 287 13.10 -11.50 -17.93
C SER A 287 13.45 -10.04 -18.22
N LEU A 288 14.44 -9.46 -17.53
CA LEU A 288 14.84 -8.06 -17.72
C LEU A 288 15.67 -7.84 -18.99
N LYS A 289 16.33 -8.87 -19.52
CA LYS A 289 17.16 -8.73 -20.73
C LYS A 289 16.37 -8.09 -21.87
N TYR A 290 15.14 -8.55 -22.10
CA TYR A 290 14.27 -8.06 -23.18
C TYR A 290 13.64 -6.69 -22.90
N VAL A 291 13.75 -6.19 -21.66
CA VAL A 291 13.19 -4.90 -21.21
C VAL A 291 14.26 -3.81 -21.23
N LEU A 292 15.47 -4.13 -20.77
CA LEU A 292 16.61 -3.21 -20.75
C LEU A 292 17.32 -3.10 -22.11
N LEU A 293 17.16 -4.10 -22.97
CA LEU A 293 17.74 -4.17 -24.30
C LEU A 293 16.60 -4.39 -25.31
N PRO A 294 15.99 -3.32 -25.87
CA PRO A 294 15.01 -3.47 -26.93
C PRO A 294 15.61 -4.22 -28.12
N ASP A 295 14.91 -5.26 -28.59
CA ASP A 295 15.29 -5.94 -29.83
C ASP A 295 15.08 -4.96 -30.98
N SER A 296 16.12 -4.72 -31.78
CA SER A 296 16.09 -3.84 -32.96
C SER A 296 15.12 -4.32 -34.05
N THR A 297 14.54 -5.52 -33.86
CA THR A 297 13.68 -6.23 -34.80
C THR A 297 12.18 -6.02 -34.54
N SER A 298 11.78 -5.43 -33.40
CA SER A 298 10.35 -5.29 -33.03
C SER A 298 9.78 -3.89 -33.23
N ASP A 299 10.52 -2.98 -33.86
CA ASP A 299 10.09 -1.59 -34.01
C ASP A 299 9.38 -1.37 -35.35
N ALA A 300 8.22 -0.71 -35.32
CA ALA A 300 7.44 -0.31 -36.49
C ALA A 300 8.13 0.79 -37.33
N SER A 301 9.38 1.13 -37.01
CA SER A 301 10.26 2.05 -37.73
C SER A 301 10.79 1.50 -39.06
N MET A 302 10.47 0.25 -39.43
CA MET A 302 10.77 -0.31 -40.75
C MET A 302 10.02 0.39 -41.91
N ARG A 303 9.10 1.32 -41.62
CA ARG A 303 8.48 2.19 -42.63
C ARG A 303 9.17 3.55 -42.84
N THR A 304 10.11 3.93 -41.97
CA THR A 304 10.73 5.27 -42.01
C THR A 304 12.24 5.23 -41.79
N GLY A 305 12.98 4.30 -42.41
CA GLY A 305 14.42 4.43 -42.70
C GLY A 305 15.43 4.73 -41.58
N SER A 306 15.04 4.93 -40.32
CA SER A 306 15.90 5.35 -39.22
C SER A 306 16.10 4.22 -38.21
N MET A 307 17.06 3.34 -38.50
CA MET A 307 17.53 2.35 -37.55
C MET A 307 18.37 3.03 -36.44
N HIS A 308 17.79 3.32 -35.28
CA HIS A 308 18.58 3.62 -34.09
C HIS A 308 19.13 2.31 -33.49
N THR A 309 20.24 1.81 -34.05
CA THR A 309 20.96 0.71 -33.40
C THR A 309 21.61 1.23 -32.12
N VAL A 310 21.12 0.80 -30.95
CA VAL A 310 21.77 1.11 -29.66
C VAL A 310 23.25 0.74 -29.74
N ALA A 311 24.14 1.70 -29.47
CA ALA A 311 25.58 1.52 -29.56
C ALA A 311 26.03 0.28 -28.76
N ARG A 312 26.87 -0.59 -29.36
CA ARG A 312 27.35 -1.85 -28.77
C ARG A 312 27.95 -1.67 -27.37
N SER A 313 28.61 -0.53 -27.13
CA SER A 313 29.15 -0.15 -25.81
C SER A 313 28.05 0.06 -24.75
N GLN A 314 26.95 0.74 -25.10
CA GLN A 314 25.81 0.94 -24.19
C GLN A 314 25.09 -0.37 -23.89
N ARG A 315 24.97 -1.25 -24.90
CA ARG A 315 24.42 -2.61 -24.74
C ARG A 315 25.21 -3.44 -23.72
N ASN A 316 26.54 -3.39 -23.79
CA ASN A 316 27.42 -4.11 -22.87
C ASN A 316 27.30 -3.56 -21.44
N ARG A 317 27.27 -2.23 -21.25
CA ARG A 317 27.08 -1.59 -19.93
C ARG A 317 25.73 -1.98 -19.30
N ARG A 318 24.64 -1.96 -20.06
CA ARG A 318 23.30 -2.40 -19.58
C ARG A 318 23.28 -3.88 -19.19
N THR A 319 23.97 -4.72 -19.96
CA THR A 319 24.08 -6.15 -19.67
C THR A 319 24.90 -6.42 -18.41
N GLN A 320 26.01 -5.71 -18.24
CA GLN A 320 26.84 -5.77 -17.02
C GLN A 320 26.06 -5.29 -15.80
N PHE A 321 25.33 -4.17 -15.91
CA PHE A 321 24.47 -3.67 -14.85
C PHE A 321 23.43 -4.72 -14.44
N LEU A 322 22.74 -5.32 -15.41
CA LEU A 322 21.73 -6.36 -15.17
C LEU A 322 22.34 -7.58 -14.47
N PHE A 323 23.56 -8.00 -14.84
CA PHE A 323 24.26 -9.10 -14.18
C PHE A 323 24.63 -8.76 -12.72
N ILE A 324 25.20 -7.58 -12.48
CA ILE A 324 25.55 -7.11 -11.13
C ILE A 324 24.30 -6.99 -10.27
N TYR A 325 23.23 -6.41 -10.81
CA TYR A 325 21.97 -6.27 -10.09
C TYR A 325 21.36 -7.62 -9.72
N SER A 326 21.20 -8.51 -10.71
CA SER A 326 20.53 -9.82 -10.52
C SER A 326 21.32 -10.79 -9.64
N TYR A 327 22.66 -10.78 -9.66
CA TYR A 327 23.45 -11.71 -8.86
C TYR A 327 23.99 -11.10 -7.56
N VAL A 328 24.59 -9.90 -7.60
CA VAL A 328 25.29 -9.34 -6.43
C VAL A 328 24.30 -8.61 -5.52
N ILE A 329 23.55 -7.65 -6.07
CA ILE A 329 22.65 -6.81 -5.29
C ILE A 329 21.48 -7.64 -4.73
N GLN A 330 20.88 -8.50 -5.55
CA GLN A 330 19.81 -9.38 -5.11
C GLN A 330 20.26 -10.40 -4.06
N PHE A 331 21.49 -10.92 -4.15
CA PHE A 331 22.02 -11.80 -3.10
C PHE A 331 22.05 -11.08 -1.76
N VAL A 332 22.59 -9.86 -1.72
CA VAL A 332 22.67 -9.05 -0.49
C VAL A 332 21.28 -8.78 0.08
N PHE A 333 20.31 -8.40 -0.74
CA PHE A 333 18.94 -8.13 -0.25
C PHE A 333 18.22 -9.40 0.21
N MET A 334 18.31 -10.49 -0.54
CA MET A 334 17.70 -11.76 -0.12
C MET A 334 18.34 -12.27 1.16
N TRP A 335 19.65 -12.14 1.29
CA TRP A 335 20.41 -12.51 2.48
C TRP A 335 20.04 -11.67 3.71
N VAL A 336 19.89 -10.36 3.55
CA VAL A 336 19.45 -9.46 4.64
C VAL A 336 18.03 -9.82 5.10
N LEU A 337 17.12 -10.11 4.16
CA LEU A 337 15.74 -10.47 4.48
C LEU A 337 15.59 -11.92 5.00
N SER A 338 16.52 -12.82 4.70
CA SER A 338 16.47 -14.21 5.20
C SER A 338 17.11 -14.39 6.58
N ARG A 339 17.75 -13.35 7.12
CA ARG A 339 18.30 -13.37 8.48
C ARG A 339 17.18 -13.20 9.49
N GLU A 340 16.74 -14.33 10.06
CA GLU A 340 15.83 -14.36 11.19
C GLU A 340 16.56 -13.95 12.47
N GLY A 341 16.68 -12.65 12.71
CA GLY A 341 17.16 -12.13 13.98
C GLY A 341 17.18 -10.61 13.96
N PRO A 342 16.94 -9.94 15.11
CA PRO A 342 17.26 -8.54 15.22
C PRO A 342 18.71 -8.40 14.78
N MET A 343 18.99 -7.42 13.91
CA MET A 343 20.34 -6.92 13.77
C MET A 343 20.77 -6.54 15.18
N ALA A 344 21.49 -7.44 15.85
CA ALA A 344 22.30 -7.06 16.98
C ALA A 344 23.14 -5.93 16.41
N ILE A 345 22.83 -4.71 16.81
CA ILE A 345 23.76 -3.61 16.73
C ILE A 345 24.94 -4.15 17.52
N ALA A 346 25.89 -4.74 16.81
CA ALA A 346 27.17 -5.08 17.36
C ALA A 346 27.70 -3.73 17.83
N SER A 347 27.58 -3.48 19.13
CA SER A 347 28.41 -2.52 19.80
C SER A 347 29.82 -2.92 19.41
N ARG A 348 30.42 -2.10 18.55
CA ARG A 348 31.73 -2.36 17.99
C ARG A 348 32.73 -2.07 19.11
N GLY A 349 32.86 -3.03 20.02
CA GLY A 349 33.75 -3.02 21.15
C GLY A 349 34.32 -4.41 21.34
N GLY A 350 35.45 -4.68 20.68
CA GLY A 350 36.28 -5.86 20.94
C GLY A 350 36.10 -7.00 19.94
N ALA A 351 36.88 -6.98 18.87
CA ALA A 351 37.47 -8.19 18.27
C ALA A 351 38.49 -7.79 17.19
N THR A 352 39.57 -7.12 17.58
CA THR A 352 40.88 -7.53 17.08
C THR A 352 41.18 -8.92 17.66
N ALA A 353 41.79 -9.79 16.86
CA ALA A 353 42.30 -11.11 17.24
C ALA A 353 41.27 -12.23 17.49
N ARG A 354 40.82 -12.88 16.41
CA ARG A 354 40.66 -14.34 16.38
C ARG A 354 41.34 -14.95 15.16
N LEU A 355 42.59 -14.53 14.97
CA LEU A 355 43.62 -15.38 14.39
C LEU A 355 44.41 -15.89 15.60
N LEU A 356 44.19 -17.14 16.02
CA LEU A 356 45.14 -18.02 16.72
C LEU A 356 44.41 -19.17 17.42
N TRP A 357 44.72 -20.36 16.92
CA TRP A 357 44.98 -21.59 17.68
C TRP A 357 43.82 -22.53 18.04
N ALA A 358 43.84 -23.64 17.32
CA ALA A 358 43.49 -24.96 17.81
C ALA A 358 44.32 -25.36 19.03
N LYS A 359 43.68 -25.74 20.14
CA LYS A 359 44.07 -26.91 20.94
C LYS A 359 42.94 -27.29 21.89
N GLY A 360 42.57 -28.56 21.87
CA GLY A 360 41.51 -29.09 22.72
C GLY A 360 41.87 -29.11 24.20
N ARG A 361 40.83 -29.00 25.03
CA ARG A 361 40.67 -29.78 26.26
C ARG A 361 39.24 -29.65 26.77
N SER A 362 38.61 -30.79 27.01
CA SER A 362 37.36 -30.91 27.74
C SER A 362 37.61 -30.59 29.21
N THR A 363 36.77 -29.73 29.80
CA THR A 363 36.47 -29.75 31.24
C THR A 363 35.03 -29.31 31.44
N GLU A 364 34.23 -30.27 31.90
CA GLU A 364 32.91 -30.16 32.48
C GLU A 364 32.96 -29.28 33.74
N ILE A 365 32.10 -28.26 33.85
CA ILE A 365 31.82 -27.57 35.12
C ILE A 365 30.31 -27.45 35.31
N ARG A 366 29.89 -28.00 36.44
CA ARG A 366 28.56 -28.08 37.05
C ARG A 366 28.09 -26.70 37.52
N TYR A 367 26.82 -26.36 37.27
CA TYR A 367 26.17 -25.17 37.82
C TYR A 367 25.73 -25.41 39.27
N PRO A 368 25.88 -24.42 40.18
CA PRO A 368 25.02 -24.33 41.35
C PRO A 368 23.79 -23.47 41.04
N ALA A 369 22.67 -23.91 41.59
CA ALA A 369 21.40 -23.20 41.61
C ALA A 369 21.35 -22.18 42.77
N ASP A 370 20.44 -21.21 42.60
CA ASP A 370 19.87 -20.31 43.60
C ASP A 370 20.69 -19.08 44.02
N GLN A 371 20.21 -17.89 43.63
CA GLN A 371 19.95 -16.77 44.54
C GLN A 371 19.16 -15.68 43.81
N SER A 372 17.99 -15.38 44.35
CA SER A 372 17.20 -14.16 44.10
C SER A 372 17.94 -12.89 44.52
N ASP A 373 17.47 -11.77 43.96
CA ASP A 373 17.72 -10.37 44.35
C ASP A 373 19.09 -9.76 43.99
N LEU A 374 19.08 -8.94 42.93
CA LEU A 374 19.83 -7.68 42.87
C LEU A 374 19.27 -6.79 41.76
N CYS A 375 18.43 -5.83 42.17
CA CYS A 375 18.24 -4.59 41.41
C CYS A 375 19.62 -3.96 41.20
N VAL A 376 19.97 -3.65 39.95
CA VAL A 376 21.05 -2.72 39.64
C VAL A 376 20.46 -1.59 38.83
N SER A 377 20.36 -0.48 39.55
CA SER A 377 20.08 0.89 39.15
C SER A 377 21.01 1.41 38.05
N ASP A 378 20.44 2.26 37.20
CA ASP A 378 20.99 3.50 36.65
C ASP A 378 22.51 3.60 36.51
N ASP A 379 23.01 3.51 35.27
CA ASP A 379 24.26 4.15 34.86
C ASP A 379 24.35 4.29 33.32
N PHE A 380 23.34 4.92 32.71
CA PHE A 380 23.42 5.39 31.32
C PHE A 380 23.27 6.92 31.18
N ASP A 381 23.55 7.64 32.26
CA ASP A 381 23.55 9.11 32.35
C ASP A 381 24.96 9.67 32.59
N ASN A 382 26.00 9.10 31.96
CA ASN A 382 27.34 9.68 32.00
C ASN A 382 27.58 10.61 30.78
N PRO A 383 27.54 11.95 30.94
CA PRO A 383 27.69 12.90 29.84
C PRO A 383 29.09 12.87 29.19
N THR A 384 30.09 12.32 29.89
CA THR A 384 31.48 12.28 29.42
C THR A 384 31.69 11.30 28.25
N PHE A 385 30.89 10.22 28.18
CA PHE A 385 30.98 9.22 27.12
C PHE A 385 30.36 9.72 25.79
N ARG A 386 29.31 10.55 25.88
CA ARG A 386 28.70 11.21 24.71
C ARG A 386 29.65 12.22 24.07
N GLN A 387 30.42 12.97 24.88
CA GLN A 387 31.40 13.94 24.37
C GLN A 387 32.55 13.28 23.58
N GLN A 388 32.98 12.07 23.95
CA GLN A 388 34.07 11.35 23.29
C GLN A 388 33.71 10.79 21.90
N ILE A 389 32.45 10.40 21.68
CA ILE A 389 31.99 9.90 20.38
C ILE A 389 31.89 11.04 19.35
N ILE A 390 31.44 12.22 19.80
CA ILE A 390 31.24 13.40 18.94
C ILE A 390 32.58 13.97 18.44
N ASN A 391 33.68 13.79 19.18
CA ASN A 391 34.99 14.34 18.82
C ASN A 391 35.81 13.46 17.86
N THR A 392 35.37 12.23 17.58
CA THR A 392 36.21 11.25 16.84
C THR A 392 35.73 10.98 15.41
N VAL A 393 34.53 11.45 15.03
CA VAL A 393 33.92 11.12 13.75
C VAL A 393 33.27 12.37 13.14
N LEU A 394 33.96 12.96 12.15
CA LEU A 394 33.48 13.87 11.08
C LEU A 394 33.74 15.39 11.20
N PRO A 395 33.95 16.07 10.04
CA PRO A 395 34.68 17.32 9.92
C PRO A 395 33.85 18.58 10.23
N GLU A 396 34.59 19.68 10.38
CA GLU A 396 34.29 20.99 10.95
C GLU A 396 33.28 21.88 10.16
N SER A 397 32.07 21.40 9.83
CA SER A 397 31.10 22.29 9.10
C SER A 397 29.59 22.02 9.22
N VAL A 398 29.09 21.36 10.28
CA VAL A 398 27.62 21.23 10.47
C VAL A 398 27.23 21.51 11.92
N ASP A 399 26.29 22.44 12.10
CA ASP A 399 25.84 23.00 13.39
C ASP A 399 25.37 21.92 14.38
N ARG A 400 26.11 21.79 15.48
CA ARG A 400 25.96 20.73 16.48
C ARG A 400 24.67 20.85 17.32
N GLU A 401 24.04 22.03 17.37
CA GLU A 401 22.81 22.27 18.14
C GLU A 401 21.55 21.68 17.49
N LEU A 402 21.47 21.67 16.15
CA LEU A 402 20.31 21.12 15.43
C LEU A 402 20.29 19.59 15.51
N LEU A 403 21.47 18.97 15.49
CA LEU A 403 21.63 17.52 15.58
C LEU A 403 21.38 16.99 17.00
N SER A 404 21.74 17.74 18.06
CA SER A 404 21.41 17.36 19.44
C SER A 404 19.90 17.44 19.71
N ALA A 405 19.24 18.51 19.24
CA ALA A 405 17.79 18.66 19.38
C ALA A 405 17.00 17.57 18.62
N LEU A 406 17.46 17.19 17.42
CA LEU A 406 16.84 16.12 16.63
C LEU A 406 17.08 14.72 17.23
N THR A 407 18.22 14.50 17.88
CA THR A 407 18.51 13.21 18.54
C THR A 407 17.79 13.07 19.88
N GLU A 408 17.63 14.14 20.65
CA GLU A 408 16.78 14.14 21.86
C GLU A 408 15.30 13.94 21.51
N ALA A 409 14.81 14.59 20.45
CA ALA A 409 13.42 14.42 20.00
C ALA A 409 13.10 13.00 19.51
N PHE A 410 14.08 12.29 18.91
CA PHE A 410 13.91 10.90 18.48
C PHE A 410 14.06 9.89 19.62
N ALA A 411 14.81 10.22 20.68
CA ALA A 411 15.03 9.33 21.82
C ALA A 411 13.87 9.32 22.84
N MET A 412 13.02 10.35 22.86
CA MET A 412 11.90 10.46 23.81
C MET A 412 10.58 9.82 23.34
N ALA A 413 10.55 9.13 22.20
CA ALA A 413 9.38 8.37 21.78
C ALA A 413 9.45 6.95 22.35
N ASP A 414 9.22 6.81 23.66
CA ASP A 414 8.90 5.52 24.25
C ASP A 414 7.56 5.04 23.68
N ILE A 415 7.62 4.22 22.65
CA ILE A 415 6.45 3.50 22.14
C ILE A 415 6.21 2.35 23.11
N ASP A 416 5.36 2.59 24.11
CA ASP A 416 4.85 1.53 24.99
C ASP A 416 3.99 0.57 24.17
N VAL A 417 4.61 -0.50 23.65
CA VAL A 417 3.91 -1.54 22.88
C VAL A 417 3.09 -2.38 23.85
N GLN A 418 1.89 -1.91 24.16
CA GLN A 418 0.95 -2.69 24.96
C GLN A 418 0.55 -3.94 24.17
N VAL A 419 0.99 -5.11 24.67
CA VAL A 419 0.60 -6.42 24.14
C VAL A 419 -0.93 -6.46 24.04
N ALA A 420 -1.46 -6.93 22.91
CA ALA A 420 -2.89 -7.04 22.69
C ALA A 420 -3.52 -7.92 23.77
N GLN A 421 -4.12 -7.32 24.80
CA GLN A 421 -4.83 -8.04 25.85
C GLN A 421 -6.13 -8.60 25.27
N TRP A 422 -6.13 -9.89 24.95
CA TRP A 422 -7.35 -10.59 24.57
C TRP A 422 -8.35 -10.56 25.73
N LYS A 423 -9.63 -10.34 25.40
CA LYS A 423 -10.71 -10.43 26.39
C LYS A 423 -10.99 -11.90 26.65
N LEU A 424 -10.57 -12.38 27.80
CA LEU A 424 -10.76 -13.77 28.19
C LEU A 424 -12.13 -13.98 28.84
N VAL A 425 -12.65 -15.20 28.68
CA VAL A 425 -13.80 -15.68 29.45
C VAL A 425 -13.27 -16.17 30.79
N GLU A 426 -13.43 -15.33 31.81
CA GLU A 426 -12.90 -15.58 33.17
C GLU A 426 -13.91 -15.12 34.23
N VAL A 427 -13.79 -15.66 35.44
CA VAL A 427 -14.63 -15.26 36.57
C VAL A 427 -14.34 -13.80 36.93
N GLY A 428 -15.40 -13.01 37.10
CA GLY A 428 -15.32 -11.57 37.36
C GLY A 428 -15.34 -10.69 36.11
N ARG A 429 -15.18 -11.26 34.90
CA ARG A 429 -15.29 -10.49 33.65
C ARG A 429 -16.72 -9.99 33.46
N VAL A 430 -16.86 -8.69 33.18
CA VAL A 430 -18.16 -8.08 32.88
C VAL A 430 -18.50 -8.27 31.41
N VAL A 431 -19.73 -8.69 31.15
CA VAL A 431 -20.27 -8.97 29.82
C VAL A 431 -21.49 -8.10 29.55
N LEU A 432 -21.63 -7.68 28.29
CA LEU A 432 -22.82 -7.02 27.76
C LEU A 432 -23.70 -8.07 27.08
N ILE A 433 -24.97 -8.13 27.48
CA ILE A 433 -25.94 -9.05 26.90
C ILE A 433 -26.48 -8.44 25.59
N ARG A 434 -26.36 -9.16 24.47
CA ARG A 434 -26.79 -8.73 23.13
C ARG A 434 -28.16 -9.26 22.71
N SER A 435 -28.62 -10.34 23.32
CA SER A 435 -29.85 -11.01 22.93
C SER A 435 -30.55 -11.59 24.16
N GLY A 436 -31.89 -11.63 24.12
CA GLY A 436 -32.75 -12.12 25.20
C GLY A 436 -33.42 -10.99 26.02
N PRO A 437 -34.07 -11.34 27.13
CA PRO A 437 -34.87 -10.39 27.92
C PRO A 437 -34.04 -9.29 28.60
N TYR A 438 -32.74 -9.52 28.77
CA TYR A 438 -31.80 -8.60 29.42
C TYR A 438 -30.88 -7.88 28.42
N THR A 439 -31.30 -7.75 27.16
CA THR A 439 -30.50 -7.10 26.10
C THR A 439 -30.13 -5.67 26.49
N GLY A 440 -28.85 -5.31 26.29
CA GLY A 440 -28.31 -4.00 26.63
C GLY A 440 -27.87 -3.85 28.08
N LYS A 441 -28.15 -4.84 28.94
CA LYS A 441 -27.73 -4.83 30.35
C LYS A 441 -26.38 -5.52 30.54
N LEU A 442 -25.72 -5.20 31.66
CA LEU A 442 -24.44 -5.77 32.05
C LEU A 442 -24.63 -6.88 33.08
N ALA A 443 -23.74 -7.87 33.04
CA ALA A 443 -23.62 -8.89 34.08
C ALA A 443 -22.16 -9.31 34.25
N ALA A 444 -21.78 -9.81 35.42
CA ALA A 444 -20.47 -10.40 35.66
C ALA A 444 -20.53 -11.92 35.52
N ILE A 445 -19.49 -12.53 34.94
CA ILE A 445 -19.34 -13.99 34.92
C ILE A 445 -18.99 -14.47 36.33
N VAL A 446 -19.85 -15.29 36.90
CA VAL A 446 -19.65 -15.86 38.25
C VAL A 446 -19.03 -17.25 38.18
N GLU A 447 -19.43 -18.02 37.16
CA GLU A 447 -18.91 -19.37 36.93
C GLU A 447 -19.00 -19.73 35.45
N ILE A 448 -18.08 -20.58 34.98
CA ILE A 448 -18.09 -21.13 33.63
C ILE A 448 -18.72 -22.51 33.71
N VAL A 449 -19.87 -22.69 33.06
CA VAL A 449 -20.63 -23.95 33.09
C VAL A 449 -20.06 -24.92 32.05
N ASP A 450 -19.92 -24.45 30.82
CA ASP A 450 -19.32 -25.20 29.72
C ASP A 450 -18.68 -24.24 28.70
N HIS A 451 -18.24 -24.77 27.55
CA HIS A 451 -17.54 -23.99 26.52
C HIS A 451 -18.45 -22.97 25.79
N LYS A 452 -19.78 -23.08 25.96
CA LYS A 452 -20.78 -22.27 25.26
C LYS A 452 -21.61 -21.42 26.21
N ARG A 453 -21.60 -21.68 27.51
CA ARG A 453 -22.51 -21.10 28.51
C ARG A 453 -21.76 -20.75 29.78
N VAL A 454 -22.12 -19.60 30.34
CA VAL A 454 -21.59 -19.06 31.58
C VAL A 454 -22.73 -18.71 32.53
N LEU A 455 -22.51 -18.89 33.83
CA LEU A 455 -23.41 -18.41 34.86
C LEU A 455 -23.08 -16.94 35.12
N VAL A 456 -24.06 -16.06 34.92
CA VAL A 456 -23.88 -14.60 35.05
C VAL A 456 -24.77 -14.05 36.16
N ASP A 457 -24.32 -12.97 36.79
CA ASP A 457 -25.08 -12.22 37.79
C ASP A 457 -24.80 -10.71 37.63
N GLY A 458 -25.84 -9.88 37.58
CA GLY A 458 -25.73 -8.44 37.33
C GLY A 458 -26.50 -7.61 38.37
N PRO A 459 -26.02 -7.53 39.62
CA PRO A 459 -26.66 -6.73 40.67
C PRO A 459 -26.29 -5.24 40.53
N SER A 460 -26.73 -4.63 39.42
CA SER A 460 -26.54 -3.19 39.17
C SER A 460 -27.25 -2.34 40.25
N THR A 461 -26.78 -1.11 40.41
CA THR A 461 -27.34 -0.15 41.39
C THR A 461 -28.72 0.36 40.96
N GLU A 462 -28.98 0.42 39.65
CA GLU A 462 -30.26 0.87 39.09
C GLU A 462 -31.21 -0.31 38.89
N GLU A 463 -32.43 -0.23 39.44
CA GLU A 463 -33.43 -1.30 39.38
C GLU A 463 -33.75 -1.77 37.96
N GLN A 464 -33.79 -0.82 37.01
CA GLN A 464 -34.07 -1.12 35.60
C GLN A 464 -32.94 -1.92 34.93
N LYS A 465 -31.71 -1.86 35.45
CA LYS A 465 -30.52 -2.52 34.88
C LYS A 465 -30.15 -3.81 35.60
N ILE A 466 -30.93 -4.23 36.60
CA ILE A 466 -30.70 -5.49 37.29
C ILE A 466 -30.88 -6.68 36.33
N VAL A 467 -29.94 -7.61 36.40
CA VAL A 467 -29.96 -8.90 35.72
C VAL A 467 -29.90 -9.98 36.80
N PRO A 468 -30.95 -10.81 36.96
CA PRO A 468 -30.94 -11.88 37.93
C PRO A 468 -29.95 -12.97 37.52
N ARG A 469 -29.48 -13.74 38.50
CA ARG A 469 -28.56 -14.85 38.28
C ARG A 469 -29.17 -15.91 37.37
N HIS A 470 -28.57 -16.14 36.22
CA HIS A 470 -29.03 -17.15 35.25
C HIS A 470 -27.88 -17.62 34.35
N VAL A 471 -28.12 -18.68 33.59
CA VAL A 471 -27.16 -19.20 32.61
C VAL A 471 -27.31 -18.44 31.30
N LEU A 472 -26.22 -17.85 30.81
CA LEU A 472 -26.15 -17.07 29.58
C LEU A 472 -25.26 -17.79 28.54
N PRO A 473 -25.75 -18.06 27.32
CA PRO A 473 -24.90 -18.50 26.22
C PRO A 473 -23.90 -17.41 25.80
N LEU A 474 -22.63 -17.78 25.63
CA LEU A 474 -21.56 -16.87 25.20
C LEU A 474 -21.82 -16.26 23.82
N SER A 475 -22.58 -16.93 22.95
CA SER A 475 -23.01 -16.38 21.65
C SER A 475 -23.86 -15.10 21.80
N HIS A 476 -24.60 -14.97 22.90
CA HIS A 476 -25.46 -13.84 23.20
C HIS A 476 -24.78 -12.77 24.05
N ALA A 477 -23.50 -12.95 24.39
CA ALA A 477 -22.72 -12.03 25.19
C ALA A 477 -21.62 -11.35 24.36
N THR A 478 -21.23 -10.14 24.77
CA THR A 478 -20.01 -9.47 24.31
C THR A 478 -19.14 -9.17 25.53
N LEU A 479 -17.89 -9.61 25.50
CA LEU A 479 -16.95 -9.36 26.59
C LEU A 479 -16.55 -7.88 26.63
N THR A 480 -16.60 -7.27 27.82
CA THR A 480 -16.14 -5.89 28.04
C THR A 480 -14.70 -5.87 28.59
N HIS A 481 -14.07 -4.70 28.64
CA HIS A 481 -12.73 -4.56 29.21
C HIS A 481 -12.73 -4.62 30.74
N PHE A 482 -13.89 -4.52 31.39
CA PHE A 482 -13.99 -4.48 32.85
C PHE A 482 -13.92 -5.89 33.45
N VAL A 483 -13.10 -6.05 34.49
CA VAL A 483 -13.01 -7.24 35.33
C VAL A 483 -13.16 -6.81 36.77
N ILE A 484 -14.01 -7.52 37.51
CA ILE A 484 -14.08 -7.42 38.96
C ILE A 484 -12.97 -8.30 39.52
N PRO A 485 -11.89 -7.73 40.09
CA PRO A 485 -10.76 -8.50 40.56
C PRO A 485 -11.15 -9.34 41.78
N ARG A 486 -10.57 -10.55 41.87
CA ARG A 486 -10.71 -11.47 43.02
C ARG A 486 -12.15 -11.85 43.37
N LEU A 487 -13.04 -11.96 42.38
CA LEU A 487 -14.36 -12.54 42.58
C LEU A 487 -14.21 -14.06 42.85
N PRO A 488 -14.65 -14.59 44.01
CA PRO A 488 -14.61 -16.02 44.25
C PRO A 488 -15.49 -16.76 43.23
N ARG A 489 -15.00 -17.90 42.74
CA ARG A 489 -15.78 -18.75 41.84
C ARG A 489 -17.11 -19.14 42.51
N ALA A 490 -18.20 -19.12 41.73
CA ALA A 490 -19.54 -19.45 42.18
C ALA A 490 -20.14 -18.51 43.27
N ALA A 491 -19.54 -17.34 43.51
CA ALA A 491 -20.01 -16.37 44.50
C ALA A 491 -21.53 -16.05 44.40
N GLY A 492 -22.18 -15.87 45.56
CA GLY A 492 -23.58 -15.42 45.62
C GLY A 492 -23.77 -13.96 45.17
N THR A 493 -25.01 -13.56 44.96
CA THR A 493 -25.37 -12.19 44.53
C THR A 493 -24.94 -11.11 45.53
N GLY A 494 -24.93 -11.42 46.83
CA GLY A 494 -24.48 -10.49 47.88
C GLY A 494 -23.01 -10.05 47.70
N PRO A 495 -22.03 -11.00 47.67
CA PRO A 495 -20.64 -10.69 47.37
C PRO A 495 -20.43 -9.99 46.02
N VAL A 496 -21.11 -10.45 44.96
CA VAL A 496 -21.03 -9.82 43.62
C VAL A 496 -21.48 -8.35 43.70
N LYS A 497 -22.58 -8.05 44.39
CA LYS A 497 -23.11 -6.69 44.57
C LYS A 497 -22.11 -5.78 45.30
N LYS A 498 -21.50 -6.27 46.38
CA LYS A 498 -20.49 -5.52 47.13
C LYS A 498 -19.28 -5.16 46.25
N LEU A 499 -18.78 -6.12 45.48
CA LEU A 499 -17.63 -5.89 44.60
C LEU A 499 -17.99 -5.04 43.38
N TRP A 500 -19.19 -5.20 42.82
CA TRP A 500 -19.71 -4.38 41.73
C TRP A 500 -19.77 -2.90 42.09
N GLN A 501 -20.26 -2.60 43.30
CA GLN A 501 -20.31 -1.25 43.85
C GLN A 501 -18.91 -0.73 44.19
N LYS A 502 -18.07 -1.55 44.83
CA LYS A 502 -16.68 -1.20 45.16
C LYS A 502 -15.87 -0.81 43.92
N GLU A 503 -16.06 -1.51 42.81
CA GLU A 503 -15.38 -1.25 41.55
C GLU A 503 -16.07 -0.21 40.67
N GLU A 504 -17.20 0.36 41.12
CA GLU A 504 -17.99 1.37 40.40
C GLU A 504 -18.25 0.98 38.93
N ILE A 505 -18.62 -0.28 38.67
CA ILE A 505 -18.75 -0.81 37.30
C ILE A 505 -19.76 -0.01 36.47
N ASP A 506 -20.89 0.37 37.07
CA ASP A 506 -21.92 1.19 36.42
C ASP A 506 -21.36 2.56 35.97
N GLY A 507 -20.54 3.20 36.82
CA GLY A 507 -19.90 4.48 36.54
C GLY A 507 -18.81 4.37 35.48
N LYS A 508 -17.96 3.33 35.56
CA LYS A 508 -16.93 3.02 34.56
C LYS A 508 -17.57 2.71 33.19
N TRP A 509 -18.69 1.98 33.17
CA TRP A 509 -19.43 1.71 31.95
C TRP A 509 -20.01 2.98 31.32
N ALA A 510 -20.65 3.84 32.12
CA ALA A 510 -21.24 5.10 31.63
C ALA A 510 -20.19 6.02 30.97
N LYS A 511 -18.96 6.05 31.51
CA LYS A 511 -17.84 6.80 30.92
C LYS A 511 -17.30 6.18 29.63
N SER A 512 -17.58 4.91 29.34
CA SER A 512 -17.05 4.24 28.16
C SER A 512 -17.59 4.82 26.85
N ASN A 513 -16.75 4.84 25.81
CA ASN A 513 -17.14 5.26 24.46
C ASN A 513 -18.33 4.44 23.92
N PHE A 514 -18.43 3.17 24.31
CA PHE A 514 -19.53 2.30 23.89
C PHE A 514 -20.87 2.75 24.49
N ALA A 515 -20.91 3.02 25.79
CA ALA A 515 -22.11 3.51 26.46
C ALA A 515 -22.53 4.89 25.91
N GLN A 516 -21.60 5.84 25.80
CA GLN A 516 -21.88 7.17 25.26
C GLN A 516 -22.38 7.13 23.81
N LYS A 517 -21.85 6.23 22.99
CA LYS A 517 -22.29 6.04 21.60
C LYS A 517 -23.70 5.46 21.54
N THR A 518 -24.01 4.50 22.41
CA THR A 518 -25.33 3.87 22.51
C THR A 518 -26.38 4.88 22.97
N GLU A 519 -26.10 5.62 24.05
CA GLU A 519 -26.95 6.69 24.57
C GLU A 519 -27.18 7.79 23.53
N ARG A 520 -26.12 8.21 22.81
CA ARG A 520 -26.26 9.18 21.71
C ARG A 520 -27.14 8.64 20.58
N ALA A 521 -27.06 7.35 20.29
CA ALA A 521 -27.90 6.71 19.28
C ALA A 521 -29.36 6.62 19.72
N GLU A 522 -29.62 6.27 20.98
CA GLU A 522 -30.96 6.25 21.58
C GLU A 522 -31.57 7.65 21.64
N ARG A 523 -30.82 8.64 22.12
CA ARG A 523 -31.24 10.05 22.10
C ARG A 523 -31.59 10.50 20.69
N ARG A 524 -30.79 10.13 19.68
CA ARG A 524 -31.07 10.44 18.26
C ARG A 524 -32.33 9.77 17.74
N LYS A 525 -32.60 8.52 18.13
CA LYS A 525 -33.84 7.81 17.76
C LYS A 525 -35.06 8.50 18.38
N ASN A 526 -34.92 8.98 19.62
CA ASN A 526 -35.99 9.60 20.39
C ASN A 526 -36.18 11.10 20.12
N LEU A 527 -35.41 11.72 19.20
CA LEU A 527 -35.57 13.14 18.87
C LEU A 527 -36.93 13.40 18.21
N SER A 528 -37.63 14.40 18.74
CA SER A 528 -38.81 14.99 18.12
C SER A 528 -38.46 15.73 16.82
N ASP A 529 -39.44 15.91 15.95
CA ASP A 529 -39.22 16.55 14.63
C ASP A 529 -38.66 17.98 14.75
N PHE A 530 -39.15 18.74 15.73
CA PHE A 530 -38.63 20.08 16.03
C PHE A 530 -37.15 20.06 16.47
N GLU A 531 -36.75 19.08 17.28
CA GLU A 531 -35.34 18.94 17.67
C GLU A 531 -34.46 18.50 16.50
N ARG A 532 -34.97 17.66 15.59
CA ARG A 532 -34.27 17.30 14.35
C ARG A 532 -34.02 18.54 13.49
N PHE A 533 -34.98 19.44 13.40
CA PHE A 533 -34.81 20.73 12.71
C PHE A 533 -33.74 21.61 13.39
N LYS A 534 -33.72 21.70 14.73
CA LYS A 534 -32.66 22.42 15.46
C LYS A 534 -31.28 21.84 15.17
N VAL A 535 -31.14 20.51 15.21
CA VAL A 535 -29.88 19.81 14.88
C VAL A 535 -29.44 20.11 13.45
N LEU A 536 -30.37 20.15 12.48
CA LEU A 536 -30.08 20.50 11.09
C LEU A 536 -29.47 21.91 10.98
N ARG A 537 -30.09 22.90 11.63
CA ARG A 537 -29.61 24.29 11.62
C ARG A 537 -28.21 24.41 12.25
N LEU A 538 -28.01 23.81 13.42
CA LEU A 538 -26.71 23.83 14.11
C LEU A 538 -25.61 23.13 13.28
N ARG A 539 -25.93 22.02 12.61
CA ARG A 539 -24.98 21.36 11.71
C ARG A 539 -24.61 22.22 10.51
N LYS A 540 -25.56 23.00 9.96
CA LYS A 540 -25.28 23.93 8.85
C LYS A 540 -24.35 25.05 9.30
N GLN A 541 -24.59 25.61 10.48
CA GLN A 541 -23.73 26.64 11.09
C GLN A 541 -22.31 26.11 11.37
N ALA A 542 -22.19 24.93 12.00
CA ALA A 542 -20.89 24.32 12.28
C ALA A 542 -20.09 24.03 11.00
N ARG A 543 -20.75 23.50 9.95
CA ARG A 543 -20.10 23.27 8.65
C ARG A 543 -19.60 24.56 8.01
N TYR A 544 -20.37 25.63 8.10
CA TYR A 544 -19.99 26.93 7.57
C TYR A 544 -18.73 27.47 8.27
N GLU A 545 -18.66 27.42 9.61
CA GLU A 545 -17.47 27.86 10.35
C GLU A 545 -16.23 27.01 10.02
N VAL A 546 -16.38 25.69 9.87
CA VAL A 546 -15.27 24.81 9.45
C VAL A 546 -14.78 25.18 8.04
N GLN A 547 -15.69 25.41 7.09
CA GLN A 547 -15.30 25.82 5.74
C GLN A 547 -14.62 27.19 5.72
N LYS A 548 -15.10 28.12 6.53
CA LYS A 548 -14.51 29.45 6.69
C LYS A 548 -13.09 29.35 7.26
N ALA A 549 -12.88 28.54 8.30
CA ALA A 549 -11.55 28.29 8.86
C ALA A 549 -10.62 27.62 7.84
N HIS A 550 -11.11 26.60 7.12
CA HIS A 550 -10.34 25.92 6.08
C HIS A 550 -9.98 26.84 4.91
N ALA A 551 -10.89 27.71 4.48
CA ALA A 551 -10.62 28.71 3.45
C ALA A 551 -9.53 29.69 3.89
N LYS A 552 -9.53 30.13 5.15
CA LYS A 552 -8.47 30.97 5.72
C LYS A 552 -7.11 30.26 5.70
N LEU A 553 -7.06 28.99 6.15
CA LEU A 553 -5.83 28.20 6.14
C LEU A 553 -5.30 27.99 4.72
N ARG A 554 -6.19 27.67 3.77
CA ARG A 554 -5.83 27.52 2.35
C ARG A 554 -5.33 28.82 1.73
N ALA A 555 -5.89 29.96 2.11
CA ALA A 555 -5.45 31.27 1.64
C ALA A 555 -4.08 31.66 2.24
N ALA A 556 -3.78 31.25 3.47
CA ALA A 556 -2.51 31.50 4.15
C ALA A 556 -1.38 30.54 3.71
N ALA A 557 -1.71 29.40 3.10
CA ALA A 557 -0.71 28.44 2.63
C ALA A 557 0.09 29.02 1.43
N PRO A 558 1.44 28.90 1.42
CA PRO A 558 2.25 29.37 0.30
C PRO A 558 1.90 28.58 -0.96
N LYS A 559 1.67 29.30 -2.07
CA LYS A 559 1.47 28.68 -3.38
C LYS A 559 2.85 28.22 -3.89
N SER A 560 3.09 26.91 -3.84
CA SER A 560 4.25 26.25 -4.44
C SER A 560 4.16 26.19 -5.96
#